data_AF-A0A421AXH1-F1
#
_entry.id   AF-A0A421AXH1-F1
#
_cell.length_a   1.000
_cell.length_b   1.000
_cell.length_c   1.000
_cell.angle_alpha   90.00
_cell.angle_beta   90.00
_cell.angle_gamma   90.00
#
_symmetry.space_group_name_H-M   'P 1'
#
loop_
_entity.id
_entity.type
_entity.pdbx_description
1 polymer ?
#
loop_
_entity_poly.entity_id
_entity_poly.type
_entity_poly.pdbx_seq_one_letter_code
_entity_poly.pdbx_strand_id
1 'polypeptide(L)'
;MSPRLAPPLVATALLLLAVAAARGSSAIPAGPGTAAPPDPDPAAAPAATAATDPNPVLDLISGISTALLLLAVATMLVVGLVGLAANLVGRRTRRALPELDWSLGRVDGEGVSAVPHLAAAARSARLDLTGPAAGDPTNAVIAAWLTLERGAARLGTPRAAHETPTEFAEHILAAHAVDPQALVALRRTYHRARFSPTAVITPRDVDAAADALARIERSLVDR
;
A
#
# COMPACT_ATOMS: atom_id res chain seq x y z
N MET A 1 -15.36 2.27 15.15
CA MET A 1 -15.03 3.71 15.27
C MET A 1 -13.53 3.78 15.54
N SER A 2 -12.62 4.18 14.65
CA SER A 2 -12.62 5.27 13.65
C SER A 2 -11.65 4.95 12.50
N PRO A 3 -11.95 5.27 11.22
CA PRO A 3 -11.01 5.04 10.13
C PRO A 3 -10.03 6.22 9.98
N ARG A 4 -8.74 6.01 10.28
CA ARG A 4 -7.65 6.98 10.03
C ARG A 4 -7.02 6.88 8.63
N LEU A 5 -7.75 6.35 7.65
CA LEU A 5 -7.32 6.32 6.24
C LEU A 5 -7.84 7.51 5.42
N ALA A 6 -8.54 8.46 6.06
CA ALA A 6 -9.02 9.68 5.44
C ALA A 6 -7.93 10.73 5.06
N PRO A 7 -6.75 10.86 5.71
CA PRO A 7 -5.88 12.00 5.44
C PRO A 7 -5.32 12.06 4.00
N PRO A 8 -4.86 10.97 3.34
CA PRO A 8 -4.33 11.09 1.98
C PRO A 8 -5.43 11.34 0.96
N LEU A 9 -6.63 10.75 1.13
CA LEU A 9 -7.76 10.98 0.23
C LEU A 9 -8.31 12.40 0.36
N VAL A 10 -8.40 12.92 1.59
CA VAL A 10 -8.83 14.31 1.85
C VAL A 10 -7.79 15.30 1.34
N ALA A 11 -6.50 15.04 1.54
CA ALA A 11 -5.43 15.89 0.99
C ALA A 11 -5.44 15.89 -0.55
N THR A 12 -5.67 14.73 -1.16
CA THR A 12 -5.75 14.61 -2.63
C THR A 12 -7.00 15.32 -3.16
N ALA A 13 -8.15 15.16 -2.49
CA ALA A 13 -9.40 15.85 -2.86
C ALA A 13 -9.28 17.37 -2.71
N LEU A 14 -8.67 17.86 -1.63
CA LEU A 14 -8.42 19.29 -1.41
C LEU A 14 -7.44 19.87 -2.43
N LEU A 15 -6.39 19.12 -2.79
CA LEU A 15 -5.42 19.54 -3.81
C LEU A 15 -6.09 19.64 -5.19
N LEU A 16 -6.92 18.65 -5.56
CA LEU A 16 -7.70 18.68 -6.81
C LEU A 16 -8.70 19.84 -6.84
N LEU A 17 -9.35 20.14 -5.71
CA LEU A 17 -10.30 21.23 -5.59
C LEU A 17 -9.60 22.60 -5.69
N ALA A 18 -8.41 22.75 -5.11
CA ALA A 18 -7.59 23.96 -5.22
C ALA A 18 -7.11 24.19 -6.66
N VAL A 19 -6.68 23.14 -7.37
CA VAL A 19 -6.26 23.23 -8.78
C VAL A 19 -7.45 23.55 -9.69
N ALA A 20 -8.62 22.98 -9.42
CA ALA A 20 -9.84 23.29 -10.16
C ALA A 20 -10.30 24.75 -9.93
N ALA A 21 -10.23 25.23 -8.68
CA ALA A 21 -10.54 26.62 -8.35
C ALA A 21 -9.56 27.61 -9.00
N ALA A 22 -8.28 27.25 -9.08
CA ALA A 22 -7.27 28.08 -9.76
C ALA A 22 -7.44 28.13 -11.30
N ARG A 23 -8.21 27.20 -11.89
CA ARG A 23 -8.54 27.17 -13.32
C ARG A 23 -9.89 27.81 -13.66
N GLY A 24 -10.70 28.19 -12.67
CA GLY A 24 -11.94 28.90 -12.90
C GLY A 24 -11.70 30.37 -13.18
N SER A 25 -11.99 30.84 -14.41
CA SER A 25 -12.14 32.27 -14.65
C SER A 25 -13.35 32.77 -13.84
N SER A 26 -13.13 33.83 -13.05
CA SER A 26 -14.17 34.44 -12.22
C SER A 26 -15.34 34.91 -13.10
N ALA A 27 -16.54 34.39 -12.86
CA ALA A 27 -17.77 34.78 -13.53
C ALA A 27 -18.51 35.88 -12.75
N ILE A 28 -17.82 36.96 -12.40
CA ILE A 28 -18.46 38.17 -11.86
C ILE A 28 -18.71 39.11 -13.06
N PRO A 29 -19.96 39.28 -13.52
CA PRO A 29 -20.28 40.33 -14.46
C PRO A 29 -20.03 41.67 -13.78
N ALA A 30 -19.22 42.54 -14.40
CA ALA A 30 -19.17 43.94 -14.00
C ALA A 30 -20.59 44.52 -14.13
N GLY A 31 -21.21 44.85 -12.99
CA GLY A 31 -22.53 45.47 -12.93
C GLY A 31 -22.55 46.87 -13.55
N PRO A 32 -23.75 47.39 -13.88
CA PRO A 32 -23.93 48.45 -14.87
C PRO A 32 -23.56 49.82 -14.31
N GLY A 33 -22.56 50.45 -14.92
CA GLY A 33 -22.18 51.84 -14.68
C GLY A 33 -22.70 52.76 -15.78
N THR A 34 -23.72 53.54 -15.43
CA THR A 34 -24.15 54.83 -16.00
C THR A 34 -24.49 54.92 -17.50
N ALA A 35 -25.79 55.04 -17.75
CA ALA A 35 -26.38 55.51 -19.00
C ALA A 35 -25.89 56.93 -19.36
N ALA A 36 -25.58 57.13 -20.65
CA ALA A 36 -25.56 58.43 -21.32
C ALA A 36 -26.49 58.37 -22.56
N PRO A 37 -27.14 59.48 -22.96
CA PRO A 37 -28.32 59.47 -23.84
C PRO A 37 -27.98 59.21 -25.32
N PRO A 38 -28.97 58.84 -26.16
CA PRO A 38 -28.73 58.50 -27.55
C PRO A 38 -28.70 59.76 -28.43
N ASP A 39 -27.86 59.74 -29.47
CA ASP A 39 -28.01 60.56 -30.67
C ASP A 39 -27.84 59.64 -31.91
N PRO A 40 -28.49 59.95 -33.05
CA PRO A 40 -28.83 58.95 -34.06
C PRO A 40 -27.72 58.68 -35.10
N ASP A 41 -27.75 57.45 -35.59
CA ASP A 41 -27.02 56.84 -36.72
C ASP A 41 -27.17 57.68 -38.02
N PRO A 42 -26.17 57.71 -38.94
CA PRO A 42 -25.96 56.57 -39.85
C PRO A 42 -24.51 56.37 -40.33
N ALA A 43 -24.01 55.13 -40.42
CA ALA A 43 -23.34 54.62 -41.64
C ALA A 43 -22.70 53.22 -41.49
N ALA A 44 -23.01 52.40 -42.49
CA ALA A 44 -22.51 51.07 -42.81
C ALA A 44 -20.99 50.82 -42.66
N ALA A 45 -20.63 49.65 -42.12
CA ALA A 45 -19.53 48.80 -42.59
C ALA A 45 -19.68 47.35 -42.06
N PRO A 46 -19.24 46.32 -42.81
CA PRO A 46 -19.71 44.94 -42.66
C PRO A 46 -19.07 44.19 -41.49
N ALA A 47 -19.75 43.13 -41.06
CA ALA A 47 -19.25 42.16 -40.09
C ALA A 47 -17.87 41.62 -40.51
N ALA A 48 -16.82 42.07 -39.82
CA ALA A 48 -15.51 41.44 -39.88
C ALA A 48 -15.63 40.08 -39.17
N THR A 49 -15.66 39.01 -39.96
CA THR A 49 -15.36 37.66 -39.46
C THR A 49 -13.93 37.72 -38.95
N ALA A 50 -13.74 37.60 -37.63
CA ALA A 50 -12.40 37.52 -37.04
C ALA A 50 -11.72 36.24 -37.55
N ALA A 51 -10.91 36.38 -38.59
CA ALA A 51 -9.97 35.34 -38.98
C ALA A 51 -9.00 35.16 -37.81
N THR A 52 -9.09 34.00 -37.17
CA THR A 52 -8.12 33.60 -36.15
C THR A 52 -6.84 33.24 -36.89
N ASP A 53 -5.89 34.16 -36.96
CA ASP A 53 -4.56 33.85 -37.45
C ASP A 53 -3.94 32.75 -36.57
N PRO A 54 -3.42 31.66 -37.16
CA PRO A 54 -2.75 30.62 -36.39
C PRO A 54 -1.47 31.20 -35.81
N ASN A 55 -1.47 31.53 -34.52
CA ASN A 55 -0.30 32.03 -33.82
C ASN A 55 0.56 30.82 -33.39
N PRO A 56 1.70 30.55 -34.05
CA PRO A 56 2.50 29.35 -33.81
C PRO A 56 3.09 29.30 -32.40
N VAL A 57 3.24 30.45 -31.73
CA VAL A 57 3.71 30.53 -30.34
C VAL A 57 2.62 30.10 -29.38
N LEU A 58 1.37 30.50 -29.63
CA LEU A 58 0.23 30.08 -28.81
C LEU A 58 -0.05 28.58 -28.97
N ASP A 59 0.05 28.04 -30.20
CA ASP A 59 -0.07 26.60 -30.47
C ASP A 59 1.07 25.79 -29.84
N LEU A 60 2.30 26.33 -29.80
CA LEU A 60 3.43 25.68 -29.14
C LEU A 60 3.27 25.70 -27.61
N ILE A 61 2.83 26.81 -27.02
CA ILE A 61 2.56 26.93 -25.57
C ILE A 61 1.37 26.06 -25.16
N SER A 62 0.31 26.03 -25.98
CA SER A 62 -0.86 25.17 -25.80
C SER A 62 -0.50 23.69 -25.97
N GLY A 63 0.36 23.36 -26.94
CA GLY A 63 0.90 22.01 -27.14
C GLY A 63 1.77 21.52 -25.99
N ILE A 64 2.69 22.35 -25.48
CA ILE A 64 3.56 22.02 -24.34
C ILE A 64 2.73 21.84 -23.06
N SER A 65 1.76 22.72 -22.81
CA SER A 65 0.87 22.61 -21.65
C SER A 65 -0.07 21.40 -21.74
N THR A 66 -0.53 21.04 -22.94
CA THR A 66 -1.32 19.83 -23.18
C THR A 66 -0.47 18.57 -23.04
N ALA A 67 0.77 18.57 -23.53
CA ALA A 67 1.70 17.45 -23.38
C ALA A 67 2.07 17.21 -21.91
N LEU A 68 2.32 18.27 -21.14
CA LEU A 68 2.56 18.18 -19.69
C LEU A 68 1.32 17.68 -18.93
N LEU A 69 0.13 18.12 -19.33
CA LEU A 69 -1.12 17.63 -18.76
C LEU A 69 -1.32 16.14 -19.04
N LEU A 70 -1.09 15.70 -20.28
CA LEU A 70 -1.17 14.29 -20.67
C LEU A 70 -0.13 13.45 -19.94
N LEU A 71 1.09 13.94 -19.78
CA LEU A 71 2.14 13.26 -19.01
C LEU A 71 1.77 13.14 -17.54
N ALA A 72 1.20 14.19 -16.92
CA ALA A 72 0.73 14.16 -15.55
C ALA A 72 -0.43 13.17 -15.37
N VAL A 73 -1.40 13.15 -16.29
CA VAL A 73 -2.51 12.19 -16.29
C VAL A 73 -2.00 10.76 -16.49
N ALA A 74 -1.09 10.53 -17.44
CA ALA A 74 -0.48 9.21 -17.66
C ALA A 74 0.28 8.72 -16.42
N THR A 75 1.06 9.60 -15.79
CA THR A 75 1.78 9.29 -14.55
C THR A 75 0.80 8.97 -13.41
N MET A 76 -0.28 9.74 -13.27
CA MET A 76 -1.34 9.48 -12.29
C MET A 76 -2.02 8.14 -12.54
N LEU A 77 -2.30 7.78 -13.79
CA LEU A 77 -2.88 6.50 -14.17
C LEU A 77 -1.93 5.35 -13.84
N VAL A 78 -0.63 5.48 -14.15
CA VAL A 78 0.39 4.47 -13.83
C VAL A 78 0.51 4.28 -12.31
N VAL A 79 0.62 5.36 -11.54
CA VAL A 79 0.69 5.30 -10.07
C VAL A 79 -0.60 4.71 -9.49
N GLY A 80 -1.75 5.08 -10.02
CA GLY A 80 -3.06 4.52 -9.63
C GLY A 80 -3.17 3.03 -9.95
N LEU A 81 -2.72 2.60 -11.14
CA LEU A 81 -2.69 1.20 -11.56
C LEU A 81 -1.71 0.37 -10.74
N VAL A 82 -0.51 0.89 -10.46
CA VAL A 82 0.48 0.22 -9.60
C VAL A 82 -0.03 0.14 -8.17
N GLY A 83 -0.63 1.21 -7.65
CA GLY A 83 -1.26 1.23 -6.33
C GLY A 83 -2.44 0.26 -6.24
N LEU A 84 -3.27 0.19 -7.28
CA LEU A 84 -4.38 -0.74 -7.38
C LEU A 84 -3.89 -2.18 -7.52
N ALA A 85 -2.86 -2.44 -8.32
CA ALA A 85 -2.25 -3.75 -8.48
C ALA A 85 -1.60 -4.21 -7.16
N ALA A 86 -0.83 -3.36 -6.49
CA ALA A 86 -0.27 -3.65 -5.17
C ALA A 86 -1.37 -3.89 -4.12
N ASN A 87 -2.45 -3.10 -4.17
CA ASN A 87 -3.61 -3.28 -3.31
C ASN A 87 -4.38 -4.57 -3.63
N LEU A 88 -4.54 -4.93 -4.91
CA LEU A 88 -5.22 -6.14 -5.35
C LEU A 88 -4.40 -7.40 -5.12
N VAL A 89 -3.08 -7.34 -5.26
CA VAL A 89 -2.15 -8.41 -4.89
C VAL A 89 -2.18 -8.58 -3.37
N GLY A 90 -1.99 -7.50 -2.61
CA GLY A 90 -2.12 -7.51 -1.15
C GLY A 90 -3.52 -7.92 -0.66
N ARG A 91 -4.59 -7.58 -1.40
CA ARG A 91 -5.96 -8.02 -1.14
C ARG A 91 -6.23 -9.44 -1.58
N ARG A 92 -5.60 -9.97 -2.65
CA ARG A 92 -5.68 -11.39 -3.00
C ARG A 92 -4.98 -12.22 -1.95
N THR A 93 -3.85 -11.78 -1.42
CA THR A 93 -3.22 -12.42 -0.26
C THR A 93 -4.08 -12.28 1.01
N ARG A 94 -4.88 -11.21 1.15
CA ARG A 94 -5.87 -11.00 2.23
C ARG A 94 -7.28 -11.57 1.97
N ARG A 95 -7.59 -12.06 0.77
CA ARG A 95 -8.87 -12.70 0.39
C ARG A 95 -8.69 -14.21 0.18
N ALA A 96 -7.45 -14.65 -0.03
CA ALA A 96 -7.02 -16.01 0.26
C ALA A 96 -6.92 -16.26 1.79
N LEU A 97 -7.05 -15.21 2.62
CA LEU A 97 -7.64 -15.38 3.94
C LEU A 97 -9.15 -15.56 3.70
N PRO A 98 -9.75 -16.72 4.02
CA PRO A 98 -11.18 -16.77 4.22
C PRO A 98 -11.55 -15.63 5.17
N GLU A 99 -12.62 -14.90 4.85
CA GLU A 99 -13.32 -14.10 5.85
C GLU A 99 -13.42 -14.96 7.10
N LEU A 100 -13.02 -14.40 8.24
CA LEU A 100 -13.27 -15.04 9.53
C LEU A 100 -14.78 -15.23 9.63
N ASP A 101 -15.23 -16.41 9.27
CA ASP A 101 -16.45 -16.97 9.78
C ASP A 101 -16.11 -17.42 11.20
N TRP A 102 -16.47 -16.57 12.17
CA TRP A 102 -16.37 -16.89 13.59
C TRP A 102 -17.39 -17.96 14.04
N SER A 103 -18.03 -18.64 13.09
CA SER A 103 -19.00 -19.69 13.34
C SER A 103 -19.09 -20.59 12.12
N LEU A 104 -18.21 -21.58 11.96
CA LEU A 104 -18.56 -22.89 11.38
C LEU A 104 -17.41 -23.88 11.56
N GLY A 105 -17.81 -25.13 11.79
CA GLY A 105 -17.00 -26.18 12.37
C GLY A 105 -15.83 -26.65 11.50
N ARG A 106 -14.92 -27.35 12.20
CA ARG A 106 -14.08 -28.45 11.70
C ARG A 106 -13.96 -28.46 10.18
N VAL A 107 -12.99 -27.72 9.67
CA VAL A 107 -12.41 -28.06 8.38
C VAL A 107 -11.57 -29.30 8.66
N ASP A 108 -12.13 -30.46 8.32
CA ASP A 108 -11.37 -31.69 8.12
C ASP A 108 -10.41 -31.43 6.94
N GLY A 109 -9.30 -30.77 7.23
CA GLY A 109 -8.23 -30.54 6.29
C GLY A 109 -7.46 -31.83 6.14
N GLU A 110 -7.53 -32.42 4.94
CA GLU A 110 -6.53 -33.38 4.45
C GLU A 110 -5.15 -32.95 4.94
N GLY A 111 -4.52 -33.84 5.71
CA GLY A 111 -3.43 -33.53 6.62
C GLY A 111 -2.28 -32.79 5.93
N VAL A 112 -2.26 -31.45 6.09
CA VAL A 112 -1.07 -30.67 5.80
C VAL A 112 0.01 -31.19 6.74
N SER A 113 1.00 -31.87 6.17
CA SER A 113 2.14 -32.32 6.96
C SER A 113 2.81 -31.10 7.59
N ALA A 114 2.77 -31.04 8.92
CA ALA A 114 3.04 -29.81 9.66
C ALA A 114 4.49 -29.32 9.50
N VAL A 115 5.43 -30.25 9.53
CA VAL A 115 6.86 -29.98 9.45
C VAL A 115 7.26 -29.33 8.10
N PRO A 116 6.99 -29.94 6.92
CA PRO A 116 7.35 -29.33 5.65
C PRO A 116 6.60 -28.01 5.40
N HIS A 117 5.39 -27.86 5.93
CA HIS A 117 4.64 -26.62 5.85
C HIS A 117 5.31 -25.47 6.61
N LEU A 118 5.69 -25.71 7.86
CA LEU A 118 6.41 -24.74 8.69
C LEU A 118 7.80 -24.42 8.11
N ALA A 119 8.50 -25.42 7.59
CA ALA A 119 9.80 -25.23 6.96
C ALA A 119 9.68 -24.35 5.71
N ALA A 120 8.65 -24.57 4.88
CA ALA A 120 8.36 -23.72 3.73
C ALA A 120 8.00 -22.28 4.14
N ALA A 121 7.24 -22.10 5.22
CA ALA A 121 6.92 -20.78 5.76
C ALA A 121 8.17 -20.04 6.26
N ALA A 122 9.06 -20.71 7.00
CA ALA A 122 10.32 -20.16 7.47
C ALA A 122 11.25 -19.78 6.31
N ARG A 123 11.35 -20.65 5.30
CA ARG A 123 12.10 -20.37 4.07
C ARG A 123 11.54 -19.15 3.32
N SER A 124 10.24 -19.09 3.11
CA SER A 124 9.57 -17.97 2.43
C SER A 124 9.85 -16.66 3.18
N ALA A 125 9.65 -16.66 4.51
CA ALA A 125 9.93 -15.50 5.34
C ALA A 125 11.38 -15.01 5.20
N ARG A 126 12.35 -15.93 5.14
CA ARG A 126 13.76 -15.59 4.97
C ARG A 126 14.06 -15.01 3.58
N LEU A 127 13.50 -15.59 2.54
CA LEU A 127 13.66 -15.12 1.16
C LEU A 127 13.03 -13.73 0.97
N ASP A 128 11.84 -13.50 1.53
CA ASP A 128 11.17 -12.21 1.46
C ASP A 128 11.94 -11.13 2.25
N LEU A 129 12.53 -11.51 3.40
CA LEU A 129 13.33 -10.62 4.25
C LEU A 129 14.64 -10.15 3.61
N THR A 130 15.27 -11.02 2.80
CA THR A 130 16.60 -10.79 2.21
C THR A 130 16.55 -10.50 0.71
N GLY A 131 15.37 -10.61 0.10
CA GLY A 131 15.19 -10.48 -1.33
C GLY A 131 15.24 -9.03 -1.81
N PRO A 132 15.34 -8.79 -3.13
CA PRO A 132 15.37 -7.43 -3.71
C PRO A 132 14.10 -6.61 -3.45
N ALA A 133 12.99 -7.28 -3.12
CA ALA A 133 11.73 -6.66 -2.76
C ALA A 133 11.62 -6.32 -1.26
N ALA A 134 12.63 -6.65 -0.45
CA ALA A 134 12.71 -6.24 0.94
C ALA A 134 12.82 -4.71 0.99
N GLY A 135 11.71 -4.06 1.35
CA GLY A 135 11.64 -2.61 1.48
C GLY A 135 12.31 -2.12 2.76
N ASP A 136 11.63 -1.25 3.49
CA ASP A 136 12.09 -0.78 4.81
C ASP A 136 12.39 -1.96 5.77
N PRO A 137 13.57 -1.99 6.44
CA PRO A 137 13.98 -3.08 7.32
C PRO A 137 12.99 -3.42 8.43
N THR A 138 12.35 -2.40 9.01
CA THR A 138 11.35 -2.57 10.07
C THR A 138 10.15 -3.34 9.54
N ASN A 139 9.60 -2.91 8.41
CA ASN A 139 8.49 -3.58 7.75
C ASN A 139 8.86 -4.98 7.25
N ALA A 140 10.09 -5.19 6.77
CA ALA A 140 10.56 -6.49 6.30
C ALA A 140 10.61 -7.53 7.44
N VAL A 141 11.14 -7.17 8.61
CA VAL A 141 11.13 -8.03 9.81
C VAL A 141 9.70 -8.35 10.25
N ILE A 142 8.81 -7.35 10.27
CA ILE A 142 7.40 -7.55 10.62
C ILE A 142 6.74 -8.53 9.63
N ALA A 143 6.96 -8.34 8.33
CA ALA A 143 6.41 -9.21 7.29
C ALA A 143 6.92 -10.65 7.42
N ALA A 144 8.21 -10.84 7.71
CA ALA A 144 8.81 -12.16 7.91
C ALA A 144 8.15 -12.91 9.08
N TRP A 145 7.97 -12.24 10.22
CA TRP A 145 7.26 -12.82 11.37
C TRP A 145 5.82 -13.19 11.02
N LEU A 146 5.07 -12.29 10.36
CA LEU A 146 3.69 -12.56 9.93
C LEU A 146 3.58 -13.69 8.91
N THR A 147 4.60 -13.92 8.07
CA THR A 147 4.65 -15.10 7.19
C THR A 147 4.76 -16.38 8.00
N LEU A 148 5.58 -16.39 9.06
CA LEU A 148 5.73 -17.54 9.95
C LEU A 148 4.46 -17.81 10.77
N GLU A 149 3.82 -16.78 11.35
CA GLU A 149 2.54 -16.90 12.07
C GLU A 149 1.45 -17.49 11.17
N ARG A 150 1.36 -17.03 9.91
CA ARG A 150 0.41 -17.58 8.93
C ARG A 150 0.71 -19.05 8.59
N GLY A 151 1.98 -19.45 8.62
CA GLY A 151 2.39 -20.85 8.51
C GLY A 151 1.84 -21.69 9.65
N ALA A 152 2.03 -21.25 10.88
CA ALA A 152 1.52 -21.93 12.08
C ALA A 152 -0.01 -22.03 12.08
N ALA A 153 -0.71 -20.95 11.71
CA ALA A 153 -2.18 -20.90 11.69
C ALA A 153 -2.85 -21.90 10.73
N ARG A 154 -2.12 -22.42 9.74
CA ARG A 154 -2.67 -23.37 8.74
C ARG A 154 -2.60 -24.83 9.18
N LEU A 155 -2.01 -25.14 10.33
CA LEU A 155 -1.88 -26.51 10.82
C LEU A 155 -3.16 -27.10 11.44
N GLY A 156 -4.28 -26.38 11.39
CA GLY A 156 -5.56 -26.85 11.91
C GLY A 156 -5.65 -26.97 13.44
N THR A 157 -4.58 -26.60 14.16
CA THR A 157 -4.58 -26.58 15.64
C THR A 157 -5.35 -25.36 16.13
N PRO A 158 -6.33 -25.54 17.03
CA PRO A 158 -7.12 -24.42 17.54
C PRO A 158 -6.29 -23.54 18.47
N ARG A 159 -6.40 -22.22 18.29
CA ARG A 159 -5.88 -21.20 19.21
C ARG A 159 -6.81 -21.04 20.41
N ALA A 160 -6.27 -20.89 21.62
CA ALA A 160 -7.11 -20.60 22.78
C ALA A 160 -7.73 -19.19 22.68
N ALA A 161 -8.91 -18.98 23.30
CA ALA A 161 -9.64 -17.71 23.18
C ALA A 161 -8.82 -16.49 23.69
N HIS A 162 -7.98 -16.70 24.71
CA HIS A 162 -7.14 -15.67 25.32
C HIS A 162 -5.74 -15.58 24.70
N GLU A 163 -5.33 -16.56 23.90
CA GLU A 163 -3.98 -16.67 23.37
C GLU A 163 -3.81 -15.72 22.18
N THR A 164 -2.79 -14.87 22.19
CA THR A 164 -2.52 -13.96 21.08
C THR A 164 -2.00 -14.71 19.84
N PRO A 165 -2.09 -14.14 18.62
CA PRO A 165 -1.50 -14.78 17.43
C PRO A 165 -0.01 -15.11 17.56
N THR A 166 0.73 -14.24 18.25
CA THR A 166 2.17 -14.40 18.50
C THR A 166 2.43 -15.53 19.48
N GLU A 167 1.70 -15.60 20.60
CA GLU A 167 1.78 -16.71 21.56
C GLU A 167 1.41 -18.05 20.92
N PHE A 168 0.36 -18.06 20.09
CA PHE A 168 -0.04 -19.25 19.34
C PHE A 168 1.06 -19.73 18.39
N ALA A 169 1.64 -18.82 17.59
CA ALA A 169 2.71 -19.19 16.68
C ALA A 169 3.94 -19.72 17.43
N GLU A 170 4.30 -19.12 18.56
CA GLU A 170 5.37 -19.61 19.43
C GLU A 170 5.09 -21.02 19.97
N HIS A 171 3.88 -21.24 20.48
CA HIS A 171 3.47 -22.55 20.99
C HIS A 171 3.55 -23.63 19.91
N ILE A 172 3.00 -23.36 18.72
CA ILE A 172 3.06 -24.28 17.58
C ILE A 172 4.52 -24.56 17.19
N LEU A 173 5.33 -23.54 17.01
CA LEU A 173 6.74 -23.71 16.64
C LEU A 173 7.52 -24.49 17.72
N ALA A 174 7.28 -24.21 19.00
CA ALA A 174 7.89 -24.92 20.11
C ALA A 174 7.46 -26.40 20.18
N ALA A 175 6.18 -26.71 19.90
CA ALA A 175 5.69 -28.09 19.81
C ALA A 175 6.40 -28.88 18.70
N HIS A 176 6.84 -28.18 17.65
CA HIS A 176 7.66 -28.74 16.58
C HIS A 176 9.18 -28.66 16.85
N ALA A 177 9.61 -28.45 18.09
CA ALA A 177 11.01 -28.51 18.53
C ALA A 177 11.99 -27.67 17.69
N VAL A 178 11.56 -26.49 17.23
CA VAL A 178 12.46 -25.55 16.55
C VAL A 178 13.58 -25.07 17.47
N ASP A 179 14.67 -24.57 16.90
CA ASP A 179 15.75 -23.94 17.70
C ASP A 179 15.16 -22.82 18.60
N PRO A 180 15.16 -22.99 19.94
CA PRO A 180 14.52 -22.05 20.85
C PRO A 180 15.26 -20.71 20.92
N GLN A 181 16.58 -20.70 20.72
CA GLN A 181 17.36 -19.47 20.70
C GLN A 181 17.10 -18.68 19.42
N ALA A 182 16.94 -19.37 18.29
CA ALA A 182 16.55 -18.75 17.04
C ALA A 182 15.14 -18.13 17.13
N LEU A 183 14.17 -18.86 17.68
CA LEU A 183 12.81 -18.36 17.88
C LEU A 183 12.78 -17.11 18.77
N VAL A 184 13.50 -17.13 19.89
CA VAL A 184 13.61 -15.97 20.80
C VAL A 184 14.29 -14.78 20.12
N ALA A 185 15.35 -15.01 19.35
CA ALA A 185 16.06 -13.94 18.64
C ALA A 185 15.15 -13.27 17.60
N LEU A 186 14.46 -14.05 16.77
CA LEU A 186 13.52 -13.55 15.77
C LEU A 186 12.39 -12.75 16.43
N ARG A 187 11.79 -13.30 17.48
CA ARG A 187 10.74 -12.64 18.24
C ARG A 187 11.19 -11.31 18.82
N ARG A 188 12.37 -11.24 19.44
CA ARG A 188 12.90 -9.98 19.99
C ARG A 188 13.07 -8.91 18.91
N THR A 189 13.55 -9.28 17.73
CA THR A 189 13.67 -8.36 16.59
C THR A 189 12.30 -7.90 16.11
N TYR A 190 11.31 -8.80 16.00
CA TYR A 190 9.93 -8.45 15.68
C TYR A 190 9.30 -7.48 16.68
N HIS A 191 9.39 -7.76 17.99
CA HIS A 191 8.83 -6.89 19.01
C HIS A 191 9.47 -5.49 18.99
N ARG A 192 10.79 -5.42 18.79
CA ARG A 192 11.51 -4.15 18.63
C ARG A 192 11.00 -3.40 17.39
N ALA A 193 10.88 -4.08 16.25
CA ALA A 193 10.39 -3.48 15.02
C ALA A 193 8.93 -2.98 15.15
N ARG A 194 8.08 -3.70 15.86
CA ARG A 194 6.64 -3.41 15.93
C ARG A 194 6.24 -2.44 17.04
N PHE A 195 6.88 -2.54 18.20
CA PHE A 195 6.40 -1.90 19.43
C PHE A 195 7.37 -0.89 20.03
N SER A 196 8.55 -0.67 19.43
CA SER A 196 9.51 0.32 19.90
C SER A 196 9.58 1.49 18.91
N PRO A 197 8.84 2.59 19.13
CA PRO A 197 8.75 3.71 18.19
C PRO A 197 10.10 4.38 17.90
N THR A 198 11.05 4.29 18.84
CA THR A 198 12.39 4.87 18.74
C THR A 198 13.45 3.87 18.29
N ALA A 199 13.10 2.60 18.10
CA ALA A 199 14.08 1.60 17.71
C ALA A 199 14.34 1.67 16.21
N VAL A 200 15.61 1.75 15.85
CA VAL A 200 16.07 1.64 14.46
C VAL A 200 16.44 0.19 14.20
N ILE A 201 15.80 -0.41 13.19
CA ILE A 201 16.18 -1.74 12.70
C ILE A 201 17.29 -1.58 11.67
N THR A 202 18.47 -2.10 12.00
CA THR A 202 19.68 -1.99 11.18
C THR A 202 19.79 -3.17 10.21
N PRO A 203 20.64 -3.08 9.17
CA PRO A 203 20.94 -4.23 8.31
C PRO A 203 21.43 -5.46 9.09
N ARG A 204 22.21 -5.25 10.16
CA ARG A 204 22.66 -6.34 11.04
C ARG A 204 21.51 -7.04 11.75
N ASP A 205 20.45 -6.32 12.08
CA ASP A 205 19.24 -6.92 12.68
C ASP A 205 18.48 -7.78 11.67
N VAL A 206 18.47 -7.35 10.40
CA VAL A 206 17.90 -8.12 9.28
C VAL A 206 18.69 -9.41 9.07
N ASP A 207 20.03 -9.33 9.03
CA ASP A 207 20.91 -10.49 8.91
C ASP A 207 20.67 -11.47 10.07
N ALA A 208 20.63 -10.97 11.32
CA ALA A 208 20.36 -11.79 12.49
C ALA A 208 18.97 -12.45 12.46
N ALA A 209 17.95 -11.75 11.95
CA ALA A 209 16.62 -12.32 11.76
C ALA A 209 16.58 -13.38 10.64
N ALA A 210 17.32 -13.17 9.55
CA ALA A 210 17.47 -14.14 8.48
C ALA A 210 18.19 -15.42 8.95
N ASP A 211 19.24 -15.27 9.76
CA ASP A 211 19.95 -16.38 10.40
C ASP A 211 19.05 -17.16 11.37
N ALA A 212 18.23 -16.45 12.15
CA ALA A 212 17.24 -17.08 13.02
C ALA A 212 16.23 -17.90 12.21
N LEU A 213 15.68 -17.35 11.12
CA LEU A 213 14.77 -18.08 10.23
C LEU A 213 15.44 -19.30 9.59
N ALA A 214 16.72 -19.20 9.19
CA ALA A 214 17.46 -20.33 8.64
C ALA A 214 17.66 -21.46 9.67
N ARG A 215 17.90 -21.12 10.94
CA ARG A 215 18.02 -22.11 12.02
C ARG A 215 16.68 -22.77 12.34
N ILE A 216 15.59 -22.00 12.36
CA ILE A 216 14.22 -22.53 12.51
C ILE A 216 13.91 -23.49 11.34
N GLU A 217 14.17 -23.08 10.10
CA GLU A 217 13.99 -23.91 8.91
C GLU A 217 14.75 -25.24 9.03
N ARG A 218 16.04 -25.17 9.39
CA ARG A 218 16.90 -26.35 9.54
C ARG A 218 16.41 -27.30 10.62
N SER A 219 16.03 -26.77 11.79
CA SER A 219 15.49 -27.60 12.88
C SER A 219 14.19 -28.33 12.53
N LEU A 220 13.44 -27.85 11.54
CA LEU A 220 12.26 -28.52 11.02
C LEU A 220 12.62 -29.61 10.01
N VAL A 221 13.64 -29.39 9.17
CA VAL A 221 14.03 -30.33 8.11
C VAL A 221 14.84 -31.51 8.66
N ASP A 222 15.67 -31.29 9.67
CA ASP A 222 16.60 -32.31 10.21
C ASP A 222 15.93 -33.34 11.16
N ARG A 223 14.59 -33.48 11.08
CA ARG A 223 13.79 -34.36 11.93
C ARG A 223 13.28 -35.57 11.17
#